data_AF-A0A4R8KBA1-F1
#
_entry.id   AF-A0A4R8KBA1-F1
#
_cell.length_a   1.000
_cell.length_b   1.000
_cell.length_c   1.000
_cell.angle_alpha   90.00
_cell.angle_beta   90.00
_cell.angle_gamma   90.00
#
_symmetry.space_group_name_H-M   'P 1'
#
loop_
_entity.id
_entity.type
_entity.pdbx_description
1 polymer ?
#
loop_
_entity_poly.entity_id
_entity_poly.type
_entity_poly.pdbx_seq_one_letter_code
_entity_poly.pdbx_strand_id
1 'polypeptide(L)'
;MSAGLSAAAIASISLAVSAVGAGVSAYGAVRQGQAASAAASYQAEVAKNNQIVANAYSKQAMDDGENQVAAKQQQTSQMIGAERAAMAANGVDLDSGSALRIQGDTAKLGDVDAMTIRNNAARQAYGYQLQGLSYSQQASLDEASSSNAQTAGYVNGFSSILSGASSVGSKWAQYKTNGLFSSGYDSSFDNPADYG
;
A
#
# COMPACT_ATOMS: atom_id res chain seq x y z
N MET A 1 44.20 46.10 -13.51
CA MET A 1 43.38 46.21 -12.29
C MET A 1 42.52 44.97 -12.19
N SER A 2 42.99 43.93 -11.48
CA SER A 2 42.14 42.79 -11.13
C SER A 2 41.22 43.26 -10.00
N ALA A 3 39.93 43.38 -10.25
CA ALA A 3 38.94 43.55 -9.20
C ALA A 3 38.89 42.25 -8.39
N GLY A 4 39.81 42.09 -7.44
CA GLY A 4 39.82 40.96 -6.52
C GLY A 4 38.58 41.06 -5.64
N LEU A 5 37.73 40.03 -5.68
CA LEU A 5 36.58 39.91 -4.79
C LEU A 5 37.05 40.07 -3.34
N SER A 6 36.50 41.05 -2.62
CA SER A 6 36.86 41.28 -1.22
C SER A 6 36.45 40.07 -0.37
N ALA A 7 37.15 39.85 0.74
CA ALA A 7 36.83 38.73 1.64
C ALA A 7 35.38 38.82 2.20
N ALA A 8 34.85 40.04 2.34
CA ALA A 8 33.45 40.31 2.66
C ALA A 8 32.49 39.89 1.53
N ALA A 9 32.87 40.09 0.26
CA ALA A 9 32.10 39.63 -0.91
C ALA A 9 32.09 38.09 -1.01
N ILE A 10 33.20 37.42 -0.70
CA ILE A 10 33.27 35.96 -0.68
C ILE A 10 32.39 35.38 0.45
N ALA A 11 32.39 36.02 1.63
CA ALA A 11 31.58 35.61 2.78
C ALA A 11 30.06 35.82 2.57
N SER A 12 29.65 36.90 1.89
CA SER A 12 28.24 37.10 1.54
C SER A 12 27.75 36.13 0.46
N ILE A 13 28.59 35.82 -0.53
CA ILE A 13 28.29 34.80 -1.55
C ILE A 13 28.16 33.42 -0.90
N SER A 14 29.03 33.04 0.04
CA SER A 14 28.97 31.72 0.69
C SER A 14 27.73 31.53 1.58
N LEU A 15 27.27 32.59 2.25
CA LEU A 15 26.01 32.60 3.01
C LEU A 15 24.79 32.50 2.08
N ALA A 16 24.78 33.23 0.97
CA ALA A 16 23.70 33.18 -0.02
C ALA A 16 23.59 31.78 -0.68
N VAL A 17 24.72 31.18 -1.08
CA VAL A 17 24.77 29.81 -1.63
C VAL A 17 24.24 28.78 -0.61
N SER A 18 24.56 28.96 0.68
CA SER A 18 24.08 28.07 1.75
C SER A 18 22.56 28.16 1.95
N ALA A 19 21.99 29.37 1.90
CA ALA A 19 20.55 29.59 2.00
C ALA A 19 19.78 29.04 0.78
N VAL A 20 20.31 29.23 -0.43
CA VAL A 20 19.73 28.67 -1.66
C VAL A 20 19.79 27.13 -1.65
N GLY A 21 20.91 26.54 -1.22
CA GLY A 21 21.04 25.09 -1.09
C GLY A 21 20.04 24.48 -0.10
N ALA A 22 19.76 25.17 1.01
CA ALA A 22 18.74 24.76 1.98
C ALA A 22 17.31 24.79 1.42
N GLY A 23 16.97 25.83 0.64
CA GLY A 23 15.67 25.92 -0.03
C GLY A 23 15.47 24.84 -1.11
N VAL A 24 16.50 24.58 -1.92
CA VAL A 24 16.45 23.53 -2.97
C VAL A 24 16.35 22.13 -2.35
N SER A 25 17.12 21.84 -1.30
CA SER A 25 17.06 20.55 -0.59
C SER A 25 15.71 20.35 0.11
N ALA A 26 15.15 21.39 0.72
CA ALA A 26 13.83 21.34 1.32
C ALA A 26 12.72 21.06 0.31
N TYR A 27 12.74 21.77 -0.83
CA TYR A 27 11.81 21.53 -1.93
C TYR A 27 11.94 20.12 -2.51
N GLY A 28 13.17 19.63 -2.67
CA GLY A 28 13.46 18.26 -3.08
C GLY A 28 12.86 17.23 -2.14
N ALA A 29 13.03 17.40 -0.81
CA ALA A 29 12.48 16.50 0.19
C ALA A 29 10.95 16.44 0.18
N VAL A 30 10.27 17.58 0.03
CA VAL A 30 8.80 17.64 -0.10
C VAL A 30 8.33 16.94 -1.37
N ARG A 31 8.96 17.23 -2.51
CA ARG A 31 8.64 16.58 -3.80
C ARG A 31 8.84 15.07 -3.74
N GLN A 32 9.92 14.62 -3.10
CA GLN A 32 10.20 13.19 -2.92
C GLN A 32 9.15 12.51 -2.05
N GLY A 33 8.73 13.14 -0.95
CA GLY A 33 7.65 12.63 -0.10
C GLY A 33 6.31 12.56 -0.83
N GLN A 34 5.98 13.56 -1.65
CA GLN A 34 4.78 13.54 -2.49
C GLN A 34 4.81 12.42 -3.54
N ALA A 35 5.95 12.22 -4.21
CA ALA A 35 6.10 11.14 -5.18
C ALA A 35 5.98 9.75 -4.53
N ALA A 36 6.61 9.56 -3.35
CA ALA A 36 6.49 8.32 -2.58
C ALA A 36 5.05 8.08 -2.09
N SER A 37 4.35 9.15 -1.67
CA SER A 37 2.95 9.10 -1.29
C SER A 37 2.04 8.69 -2.46
N ALA A 38 2.23 9.29 -3.64
CA ALA A 38 1.47 8.96 -4.84
C ALA A 38 1.70 7.50 -5.29
N ALA A 39 2.93 7.01 -5.20
CA ALA A 39 3.26 5.62 -5.52
C ALA A 39 2.59 4.64 -4.55
N ALA A 40 2.64 4.93 -3.24
CA ALA A 40 2.00 4.11 -2.22
C ALA A 40 0.47 4.12 -2.35
N SER A 41 -0.16 5.27 -2.61
CA SER A 41 -1.62 5.33 -2.84
C SER A 41 -2.04 4.53 -4.07
N TYR A 42 -1.24 4.55 -5.13
CA TYR A 42 -1.52 3.72 -6.32
C TYR A 42 -1.44 2.22 -5.99
N GLN A 43 -0.43 1.79 -5.23
CA GLN A 43 -0.32 0.40 -4.77
C GLN A 43 -1.52 0.00 -3.90
N ALA A 44 -1.98 0.89 -3.04
CA ALA A 44 -3.19 0.66 -2.24
C ALA A 44 -4.43 0.44 -3.12
N GLU A 45 -4.60 1.23 -4.17
CA GLU A 45 -5.73 1.10 -5.09
C GLU A 45 -5.67 -0.20 -5.91
N VAL A 46 -4.47 -0.59 -6.36
CA VAL A 46 -4.25 -1.90 -6.98
C VAL A 46 -4.61 -3.03 -6.02
N ALA A 47 -4.20 -2.95 -4.76
CA ALA A 47 -4.55 -3.94 -3.74
C ALA A 47 -6.07 -4.00 -3.50
N LYS A 48 -6.77 -2.86 -3.43
CA LYS A 48 -8.25 -2.84 -3.34
C LYS A 48 -8.92 -3.48 -4.55
N ASN A 49 -8.42 -3.23 -5.76
CA ASN A 49 -8.95 -3.87 -6.97
C ASN A 49 -8.75 -5.39 -6.91
N ASN A 50 -7.57 -5.85 -6.47
CA ASN A 50 -7.30 -7.28 -6.28
C ASN A 50 -8.21 -7.91 -5.20
N GLN A 51 -8.51 -7.18 -4.13
CA GLN A 51 -9.50 -7.61 -3.13
C GLN A 51 -10.89 -7.80 -3.75
N ILE A 52 -11.36 -6.85 -4.57
CA ILE A 52 -12.66 -6.95 -5.25
C ILE A 52 -12.69 -8.19 -6.15
N VAL A 53 -11.64 -8.41 -6.93
CA VAL A 53 -11.51 -9.57 -7.82
C VAL A 53 -11.50 -10.87 -7.02
N ALA A 54 -10.75 -10.95 -5.92
CA ALA A 54 -10.74 -12.13 -5.05
C ALA A 54 -12.14 -12.41 -4.46
N ASN A 55 -12.85 -11.38 -4.00
CA ASN A 55 -14.22 -11.53 -3.51
C ASN A 55 -15.19 -12.00 -4.61
N ALA A 56 -15.02 -11.52 -5.85
CA ALA A 56 -15.80 -12.00 -6.99
C ALA A 56 -15.55 -13.48 -7.27
N TYR A 57 -14.28 -13.93 -7.25
CA TYR A 57 -13.95 -15.35 -7.38
C TYR A 57 -14.48 -16.21 -6.23
N SER A 58 -14.51 -15.66 -5.00
CA SER A 58 -15.15 -16.33 -3.87
C SER A 58 -16.63 -16.60 -4.13
N LYS A 59 -17.36 -15.58 -4.60
CA LYS A 59 -18.77 -15.72 -4.95
C LYS A 59 -18.96 -16.71 -6.11
N GLN A 60 -18.15 -16.59 -7.15
CA GLN A 60 -18.21 -17.49 -8.30
C GLN A 60 -18.00 -18.95 -7.88
N ALA A 61 -17.04 -19.25 -7.01
CA ALA A 61 -16.78 -20.61 -6.53
C ALA A 61 -17.99 -21.21 -5.80
N MET A 62 -18.73 -20.40 -5.02
CA MET A 62 -19.98 -20.84 -4.39
C MET A 62 -21.07 -21.10 -5.42
N ASP A 63 -21.26 -20.19 -6.38
CA ASP A 63 -22.27 -20.31 -7.43
C ASP A 63 -21.99 -21.56 -8.31
N ASP A 64 -20.73 -21.80 -8.67
CA ASP A 64 -20.28 -22.99 -9.40
C ASP A 64 -20.52 -24.28 -8.60
N GLY A 65 -20.33 -24.22 -7.27
CA GLY A 65 -20.64 -25.31 -6.35
C GLY A 65 -22.13 -25.66 -6.32
N GLU A 66 -23.02 -24.67 -6.23
CA GLU A 66 -24.47 -24.91 -6.26
C GLU A 66 -24.94 -25.45 -7.61
N ASN A 67 -24.35 -25.02 -8.72
CA ASN A 67 -24.62 -25.60 -10.04
C ASN A 67 -24.23 -27.08 -10.10
N GLN A 68 -23.08 -27.45 -9.53
CA GLN A 68 -22.64 -28.84 -9.44
C GLN A 68 -23.55 -29.68 -8.54
N VAL A 69 -24.03 -29.11 -7.43
CA VAL A 69 -25.03 -29.76 -6.56
C VAL A 69 -26.30 -30.05 -7.34
N ALA A 70 -26.83 -29.07 -8.09
CA ALA A 70 -28.04 -29.24 -8.88
C ALA A 70 -27.88 -30.36 -9.93
N ALA A 71 -26.75 -30.37 -10.64
CA ALA A 71 -26.43 -31.43 -11.60
C ALA A 71 -26.34 -32.81 -10.93
N LYS A 72 -25.73 -32.89 -9.74
CA LYS A 72 -25.60 -34.13 -8.99
C LYS A 72 -26.95 -34.65 -8.51
N GLN A 73 -27.81 -33.78 -7.99
CA GLN A 73 -29.16 -34.13 -7.56
C GLN A 73 -30.01 -34.64 -8.73
N GLN A 74 -29.86 -34.05 -9.92
CA GLN A 74 -30.51 -34.54 -11.13
C GLN A 74 -29.99 -35.94 -11.51
N GLN A 75 -28.68 -36.17 -11.43
CA GLN A 75 -28.10 -37.50 -11.69
C GLN A 75 -28.59 -38.55 -10.69
N THR A 76 -28.66 -38.22 -9.39
CA THR A 76 -29.21 -39.10 -8.36
C THR A 76 -30.67 -39.43 -8.64
N SER A 77 -31.47 -38.43 -9.03
CA SER A 77 -32.88 -38.63 -9.37
C SER A 77 -33.06 -39.56 -10.58
N GLN A 78 -32.20 -39.44 -11.61
CA GLN A 78 -32.19 -40.35 -12.75
C GLN A 78 -31.80 -41.78 -12.35
N MET A 79 -30.84 -41.93 -11.43
CA MET A 79 -30.40 -43.24 -10.94
C MET A 79 -31.54 -43.94 -10.18
N ILE A 80 -32.21 -43.24 -9.26
CA ILE A 80 -33.40 -43.75 -8.56
C ILE A 80 -34.50 -44.11 -9.57
N GLY A 81 -34.73 -43.26 -10.60
CA GLY A 81 -35.69 -43.55 -11.66
C GLY A 81 -35.36 -44.84 -12.43
N ALA A 82 -34.10 -45.05 -12.77
CA ALA A 82 -33.62 -46.27 -13.44
C ALA A 82 -33.74 -47.50 -12.54
N GLU A 83 -33.41 -47.39 -11.25
CA GLU A 83 -33.61 -48.45 -10.26
C GLU A 83 -35.08 -48.86 -10.17
N ARG A 84 -36.00 -47.89 -10.09
CA ARG A 84 -37.45 -48.16 -10.07
C ARG A 84 -37.92 -48.85 -11.35
N ALA A 85 -37.47 -48.38 -12.51
CA ALA A 85 -37.84 -48.99 -13.80
C ALA A 85 -37.33 -50.44 -13.90
N ALA A 86 -36.09 -50.71 -13.45
CA ALA A 86 -35.52 -52.04 -13.43
C ALA A 86 -36.25 -52.98 -12.46
N MET A 87 -36.58 -52.51 -11.25
CA MET A 87 -37.34 -53.29 -10.28
C MET A 87 -38.76 -53.60 -10.78
N ALA A 88 -39.45 -52.62 -11.37
CA ALA A 88 -40.77 -52.81 -11.98
C ALA A 88 -40.74 -53.84 -13.13
N ALA A 89 -39.72 -53.79 -13.99
CA ALA A 89 -39.54 -54.76 -15.07
C ALA A 89 -39.32 -56.20 -14.58
N ASN A 90 -38.77 -56.36 -13.36
CA ASN A 90 -38.57 -57.66 -12.71
C ASN A 90 -39.75 -58.08 -11.80
N GLY A 91 -40.86 -57.32 -11.80
CA GLY A 91 -42.04 -57.63 -10.98
C GLY A 91 -41.82 -57.44 -9.46
N VAL A 92 -40.80 -56.67 -9.07
CA VAL A 92 -40.50 -56.37 -7.67
C VAL A 92 -41.44 -55.27 -7.18
N ASP A 93 -42.05 -55.46 -6.02
CA ASP A 93 -42.81 -54.41 -5.34
C ASP A 93 -41.87 -53.29 -4.89
N LEU A 94 -42.05 -52.11 -5.50
CA LEU A 94 -41.22 -50.92 -5.31
C LEU A 94 -41.30 -50.34 -3.89
N ASP A 95 -42.38 -50.65 -3.17
CA ASP A 95 -42.65 -50.18 -1.81
C ASP A 95 -42.26 -51.24 -0.76
N SER A 96 -41.67 -52.36 -1.20
CA SER A 96 -41.21 -53.43 -0.32
C SER A 96 -39.77 -53.23 0.21
N GLY A 97 -39.47 -53.84 1.36
CA GLY A 97 -38.34 -53.46 2.22
C GLY A 97 -36.93 -53.48 1.61
N SER A 98 -36.64 -54.27 0.57
CA SER A 98 -35.35 -54.23 -0.13
C SER A 98 -35.30 -53.15 -1.22
N ALA A 99 -36.37 -52.99 -2.00
CA ALA A 99 -36.50 -52.00 -3.06
C ALA A 99 -36.49 -50.56 -2.53
N LEU A 100 -37.16 -50.31 -1.40
CA LEU A 100 -37.19 -49.00 -0.74
C LEU A 100 -35.83 -48.66 -0.11
N ARG A 101 -35.12 -49.64 0.45
CA ARG A 101 -33.77 -49.42 1.00
C ARG A 101 -32.76 -49.03 -0.08
N ILE A 102 -32.77 -49.69 -1.24
CA ILE A 102 -31.85 -49.37 -2.34
C ILE A 102 -32.04 -47.92 -2.78
N GLN A 103 -33.28 -47.50 -3.06
CA GLN A 103 -33.58 -46.12 -3.44
C GLN A 103 -33.18 -45.11 -2.34
N GLY A 104 -33.43 -45.46 -1.08
CA GLY A 104 -33.05 -44.65 0.07
C GLY A 104 -31.54 -44.51 0.25
N ASP A 105 -30.78 -45.58 0.00
CA ASP A 105 -29.32 -45.58 0.05
C ASP A 105 -28.73 -44.76 -1.12
N THR A 106 -29.30 -44.88 -2.32
CA THR A 106 -28.93 -44.04 -3.48
C THR A 106 -29.22 -42.56 -3.23
N ALA A 107 -30.36 -42.23 -2.62
CA ALA A 107 -30.68 -40.86 -2.21
C ALA A 107 -29.66 -40.32 -1.20
N LYS A 108 -29.34 -41.10 -0.14
CA LYS A 108 -28.34 -40.72 0.86
C LYS A 108 -26.96 -40.51 0.26
N LEU A 109 -26.53 -41.36 -0.67
CA LEU A 109 -25.26 -41.19 -1.38
C LEU A 109 -25.26 -39.89 -2.19
N GLY A 110 -26.38 -39.58 -2.86
CA GLY A 110 -26.56 -38.31 -3.55
C GLY A 110 -26.44 -37.09 -2.62
N ASP A 111 -27.03 -37.17 -1.43
CA ASP A 111 -26.95 -36.11 -0.42
C ASP A 111 -25.52 -35.92 0.11
N VAL A 112 -24.80 -37.01 0.37
CA VAL A 112 -23.38 -36.98 0.79
C VAL A 112 -22.51 -36.35 -0.30
N ASP A 113 -22.73 -36.72 -1.57
CA ASP A 113 -22.00 -36.14 -2.70
C ASP A 113 -22.30 -34.65 -2.85
N ALA A 114 -23.56 -34.23 -2.71
CA ALA A 114 -23.96 -32.83 -2.71
C ALA A 114 -23.31 -32.03 -1.57
N MET A 115 -23.29 -32.57 -0.35
CA MET A 115 -22.60 -31.94 0.78
C MET A 115 -21.09 -31.83 0.54
N THR A 116 -20.49 -32.84 -0.08
CA THR A 116 -19.06 -32.84 -0.44
C THR A 116 -18.76 -31.73 -1.45
N ILE A 117 -19.59 -31.58 -2.47
CA ILE A 117 -19.48 -30.49 -3.46
C ILE A 117 -19.56 -29.12 -2.77
N ARG A 118 -20.58 -28.91 -1.91
CA ARG A 118 -20.72 -27.67 -1.13
C ARG A 118 -19.52 -27.38 -0.26
N ASN A 119 -18.99 -28.40 0.42
CA ASN A 119 -17.82 -28.24 1.27
C ASN A 119 -16.59 -27.82 0.46
N ASN A 120 -16.35 -28.44 -0.69
CA ASN A 120 -15.25 -28.09 -1.57
C ASN A 120 -15.40 -26.66 -2.12
N ALA A 121 -16.60 -26.28 -2.56
CA ALA A 121 -16.90 -24.92 -3.00
C ALA A 121 -16.66 -23.90 -1.89
N ALA A 122 -17.13 -24.18 -0.67
CA ALA A 122 -16.92 -23.33 0.49
C ALA A 122 -15.43 -23.18 0.86
N ARG A 123 -14.65 -24.26 0.77
CA ARG A 123 -13.19 -24.22 1.01
C ARG A 123 -12.48 -23.36 -0.04
N GLN A 124 -12.86 -23.48 -1.30
CA GLN A 124 -12.30 -22.66 -2.38
C GLN A 124 -12.68 -21.18 -2.19
N ALA A 125 -13.95 -20.90 -1.91
CA ALA A 125 -14.45 -19.57 -1.64
C ALA A 125 -13.76 -18.91 -0.44
N TYR A 126 -13.53 -19.67 0.64
CA TYR A 126 -12.78 -19.21 1.81
C TYR A 126 -11.32 -18.87 1.48
N GLY A 127 -10.66 -19.69 0.64
CA GLY A 127 -9.32 -19.38 0.13
C GLY A 127 -9.25 -18.03 -0.58
N TYR A 128 -10.22 -17.72 -1.43
CA TYR A 128 -10.32 -16.41 -2.07
C TYR A 128 -10.63 -15.28 -1.09
N GLN A 129 -11.45 -15.50 -0.06
CA GLN A 129 -11.70 -14.50 0.98
C GLN A 129 -10.43 -14.18 1.77
N LEU A 130 -9.60 -15.19 2.08
CA LEU A 130 -8.30 -14.97 2.72
C LEU A 130 -7.35 -14.14 1.84
N GLN A 131 -7.34 -14.39 0.53
CA GLN A 131 -6.60 -13.55 -0.43
C GLN A 131 -7.13 -12.12 -0.44
N GLY A 132 -8.45 -11.94 -0.49
CA GLY A 132 -9.10 -10.64 -0.41
C GLY A 132 -8.76 -9.89 0.88
N LEU A 133 -8.75 -10.57 2.02
CA LEU A 133 -8.36 -10.01 3.30
C LEU A 133 -6.89 -9.58 3.32
N SER A 134 -6.00 -10.39 2.74
CA SER A 134 -4.58 -10.04 2.59
C SER A 134 -4.41 -8.77 1.76
N TYR A 135 -5.11 -8.67 0.63
CA TYR A 135 -5.11 -7.46 -0.19
C TYR A 135 -5.68 -6.23 0.54
N SER A 136 -6.74 -6.41 1.33
CA SER A 136 -7.29 -5.33 2.17
C SER A 136 -6.28 -4.80 3.18
N GLN A 137 -5.50 -5.68 3.79
CA GLN A 137 -4.45 -5.31 4.73
C GLN A 137 -3.31 -4.61 4.01
N GLN A 138 -2.87 -5.13 2.87
CA GLN A 138 -1.86 -4.49 2.03
C GLN A 138 -2.28 -3.08 1.63
N ALA A 139 -3.52 -2.89 1.19
CA ALA A 139 -4.05 -1.57 0.87
C ALA A 139 -4.00 -0.60 2.05
N SER A 140 -4.39 -1.07 3.25
CA SER A 140 -4.37 -0.26 4.47
C SER A 140 -2.95 0.13 4.87
N LEU A 141 -1.98 -0.78 4.70
CA LEU A 141 -0.56 -0.53 4.95
C LEU A 141 0.01 0.49 3.94
N ASP A 142 -0.35 0.37 2.68
CA ASP A 142 0.11 1.28 1.61
C ASP A 142 -0.49 2.68 1.79
N GLU A 143 -1.74 2.80 2.24
CA GLU A 143 -2.35 4.09 2.62
C GLU A 143 -1.66 4.74 3.81
N ALA A 144 -1.32 3.94 4.83
CA ALA A 144 -0.55 4.42 5.97
C ALA A 144 0.86 4.87 5.55
N SER A 145 1.52 4.09 4.69
CA SER A 145 2.81 4.43 4.09
C SER A 145 2.74 5.72 3.28
N SER A 146 1.68 5.92 2.50
CA SER A 146 1.44 7.15 1.75
C SER A 146 1.36 8.37 2.66
N SER A 147 0.56 8.27 3.72
CA SER A 147 0.39 9.35 4.71
C SER A 147 1.69 9.67 5.45
N ASN A 148 2.46 8.63 5.79
CA ASN A 148 3.77 8.77 6.43
C ASN A 148 4.81 9.40 5.49
N ALA A 149 4.84 9.00 4.22
CA ALA A 149 5.77 9.55 3.23
C ALA A 149 5.53 11.04 2.97
N GLN A 150 4.26 11.44 2.91
CA GLN A 150 3.89 12.85 2.77
C GLN A 150 4.33 13.67 4.01
N THR A 151 4.06 13.15 5.20
CA THR A 151 4.46 13.79 6.47
C THR A 151 5.99 13.87 6.59
N ALA A 152 6.71 12.79 6.30
CA ALA A 152 8.16 12.74 6.32
C ALA A 152 8.77 13.72 5.29
N GLY A 153 8.18 13.85 4.10
CA GLY A 153 8.61 14.84 3.11
C GLY A 153 8.53 16.28 3.64
N TYR A 154 7.43 16.63 4.31
CA TYR A 154 7.28 17.95 4.93
C TYR A 154 8.22 18.17 6.12
N VAL A 155 8.36 17.17 7.01
CA VAL A 155 9.26 17.25 8.17
C VAL A 155 10.71 17.37 7.72
N ASN A 156 11.13 16.55 6.76
CA ASN A 156 12.49 16.61 6.20
C ASN A 156 12.70 17.93 5.45
N GLY A 157 11.71 18.40 4.69
CA GLY A 157 11.76 19.72 4.06
C GLY A 157 11.98 20.83 5.07
N PHE A 158 11.19 20.85 6.14
CA PHE A 158 11.33 21.82 7.23
C PHE A 158 12.68 21.71 7.95
N SER A 159 13.14 20.49 8.24
CA SER A 159 14.44 20.22 8.83
C SER A 159 15.60 20.69 7.94
N SER A 160 15.50 20.53 6.62
CA SER A 160 16.46 21.07 5.65
C SER A 160 16.51 22.60 5.65
N ILE A 161 15.36 23.28 5.79
CA ILE A 161 15.34 24.74 5.97
C ILE A 161 15.98 25.13 7.30
N LEU A 162 15.65 24.46 8.40
CA LEU A 162 16.15 24.78 9.73
C LEU A 162 17.66 24.54 9.86
N SER A 163 18.17 23.43 9.33
CA SER A 163 19.60 23.13 9.26
C SER A 163 20.34 24.09 8.32
N GLY A 164 19.70 24.48 7.22
CA GLY A 164 20.15 25.57 6.37
C GLY A 164 20.33 26.87 7.14
N ALA A 165 19.29 27.30 7.85
CA ALA A 165 19.31 28.52 8.66
C ALA A 165 20.35 28.47 9.79
N SER A 166 20.50 27.32 10.47
CA SER A 166 21.52 27.15 11.52
C SER A 166 22.94 27.17 10.95
N SER A 167 23.16 26.60 9.76
CA SER A 167 24.47 26.64 9.07
C SER A 167 24.82 28.03 8.56
N VAL A 168 23.85 28.83 8.12
CA VAL A 168 24.03 30.24 7.77
C VAL A 168 24.35 31.06 9.02
N GLY A 169 23.62 30.84 10.11
CA GLY A 169 23.86 31.51 11.40
C GLY A 169 25.24 31.21 11.99
N SER A 170 25.67 29.95 11.97
CA SER A 170 27.00 29.55 12.46
C SER A 170 28.13 30.10 11.58
N LYS A 171 28.00 30.07 10.26
CA LYS A 171 28.96 30.70 9.33
C LYS A 171 29.02 32.21 9.52
N TRP A 172 27.89 32.88 9.70
CA TRP A 172 27.85 34.33 9.96
C TRP A 172 28.53 34.67 11.28
N ALA A 173 28.27 33.92 12.35
CA ALA A 173 28.94 34.09 13.64
C ALA A 173 30.45 33.85 13.51
N GLN A 174 30.87 32.81 12.79
CA GLN A 174 32.29 32.51 12.54
C GLN A 174 32.98 33.62 11.74
N TYR A 175 32.34 34.14 10.69
CA TYR A 175 32.87 35.25 9.90
C TYR A 175 32.92 36.57 10.69
N LYS A 176 31.95 36.81 11.58
CA LYS A 176 31.97 37.95 12.50
C LYS A 176 33.12 37.84 13.51
N THR A 177 33.31 36.67 14.12
CA THR A 177 34.43 36.41 15.06
C THR A 177 35.79 36.49 14.37
N ASN A 178 35.87 36.12 13.09
CA ASN A 178 37.08 36.23 12.28
C ASN A 178 37.31 37.63 11.68
N GLY A 179 36.52 38.64 12.07
CA GLY A 179 36.71 40.04 11.66
C GLY A 179 36.31 40.38 10.22
N LEU A 180 35.74 39.42 9.47
CA LEU A 180 35.42 39.59 8.04
C LEU A 180 34.23 40.53 7.76
N PHE A 181 33.39 40.78 8.77
CA PHE A 181 32.24 41.70 8.70
C PHE A 181 32.35 42.90 9.65
N SER A 182 33.47 43.07 10.35
CA SER A 182 33.72 44.27 11.14
C SER A 182 34.06 45.41 10.19
N SER A 183 33.10 46.32 9.98
CA SER A 183 33.31 47.56 9.25
C SER A 183 34.48 48.31 9.89
N GLY A 184 35.46 48.69 9.07
CA GLY A 184 36.66 49.36 9.53
C GLY A 184 36.33 50.66 10.26
N TYR A 185 36.71 50.74 11.53
CA TYR A 185 37.22 52.00 12.05
C TYR A 185 38.70 52.02 11.69
N ASP A 186 39.02 52.67 10.58
CA ASP A 186 40.40 53.01 10.23
C ASP A 186 40.85 54.10 11.21
N SER A 187 41.53 53.70 12.28
CA SER A 187 42.07 54.63 13.29
C SER A 187 43.34 55.36 12.81
N SER A 188 43.69 55.29 11.52
CA SER A 188 44.89 55.97 11.00
C SER A 188 44.75 57.49 10.88
N PHE A 189 43.55 58.05 11.10
CA PHE A 189 43.33 59.51 11.16
C PHE A 189 43.29 60.11 12.57
N ASP A 190 43.42 59.29 13.63
CA ASP A 190 43.48 59.75 15.02
C ASP A 190 44.91 59.58 15.58
N ASN A 191 45.89 60.16 14.88
CA ASN A 191 47.21 60.36 15.46
C ASN A 191 47.22 61.72 16.19
N PRO A 192 47.18 61.77 17.53
CA PRO A 192 47.24 63.04 18.27
C PRO A 192 48.57 63.80 18.10
N ALA A 193 49.52 63.29 17.31
CA ALA A 193 50.79 63.94 17.01
C ALA A 193 50.74 64.96 15.85
N ASP A 194 49.60 65.12 15.15
CA ASP A 194 49.44 66.11 14.07
C ASP A 194 48.87 67.47 14.53
N TYR A 195 48.68 67.66 15.84
CA TYR A 195 48.27 68.92 16.47
C TYR A 195 49.34 69.49 17.41
N GLY A 196 50.58 69.63 16.90
CA GLY A 196 51.70 70.28 17.59
C GLY A 196 52.49 71.18 16.66
#